data_AF-A0A6B3STL4-F1
#
_entry.id   AF-A0A6B3STL4-F1
#
_cell.length_a   1.000
_cell.length_b   1.000
_cell.length_c   1.000
_cell.angle_alpha   90.00
_cell.angle_beta   90.00
_cell.angle_gamma   90.00
#
_symmetry.space_group_name_H-M   'P 1'
#
loop_
_entity.id
_entity.type
_entity.pdbx_description
1 polymer ?
#
loop_
_entity_poly.entity_id
_entity_poly.type
_entity_poly.pdbx_seq_one_letter_code
_entity_poly.pdbx_strand_id
1 'polypeptide(L)'
;FRVVANDGQLGGTLGRYAVQINKAKKIAVIDDRTAYGQGVAEEFIKGVKSKNAGAEIVAQQYTNDKATDFNAILTAIKAKNPDTVFFGGMDAVAGPMLRQMKALGINAKFMGGDGICSEQLAQLAGDAIGDGQVVCAEAGGVEDAQKKGMDDFKAAYKKKFNSDVQIYAPYVYDAVMVMVEAMKKANSAEPAK
;
A
#
# COMPACT_ATOMS: atom_id res chain seq x y z
N PHE A 1 -20.58 -5.71 1.24
CA PHE A 1 -19.70 -6.23 2.32
C PHE A 1 -18.26 -6.21 1.85
N ARG A 2 -17.30 -6.15 2.76
CA ARG A 2 -15.86 -6.24 2.45
C ARG A 2 -15.15 -6.97 3.58
N VAL A 3 -14.09 -7.69 3.25
CA VAL A 3 -13.19 -8.36 4.22
C VAL A 3 -11.88 -7.60 4.42
N VAL A 4 -11.63 -6.58 3.59
CA VAL A 4 -10.48 -5.67 3.67
C VAL A 4 -10.92 -4.33 4.27
N ALA A 5 -10.01 -3.65 4.97
CA ALA A 5 -10.24 -2.31 5.51
C ALA A 5 -10.58 -1.28 4.40
N ASN A 6 -11.27 -0.18 4.74
CA ASN A 6 -11.33 0.95 3.79
C ASN A 6 -10.04 1.76 3.81
N ASP A 7 -9.87 2.53 2.73
CA ASP A 7 -8.81 3.51 2.57
C ASP A 7 -8.77 4.54 3.72
N GLY A 8 -9.92 4.86 4.33
CA GLY A 8 -9.98 5.70 5.54
C GLY A 8 -9.22 5.11 6.73
N GLN A 9 -9.36 3.80 6.95
CA GLN A 9 -8.57 3.08 7.95
C GLN A 9 -7.12 2.90 7.49
N LEU A 10 -6.88 2.55 6.23
CA LEU A 10 -5.54 2.29 5.68
C LEU A 10 -4.69 3.56 5.60
N GLY A 11 -5.08 4.52 4.78
CA GLY A 11 -4.39 5.79 4.57
C GLY A 11 -4.27 6.57 5.87
N GLY A 12 -5.37 6.69 6.63
CA GLY A 12 -5.35 7.36 7.92
C GLY A 12 -4.36 6.75 8.91
N THR A 13 -4.22 5.42 8.93
CA THR A 13 -3.23 4.74 9.77
C THR A 13 -1.81 4.94 9.27
N LEU A 14 -1.57 4.84 7.96
CA LEU A 14 -0.28 5.14 7.35
C LEU A 14 0.19 6.58 7.64
N GLY A 15 -0.71 7.56 7.57
CA GLY A 15 -0.40 8.95 7.89
C GLY A 15 0.02 9.15 9.36
N ARG A 16 -0.67 8.47 10.29
CA ARG A 16 -0.27 8.47 11.71
C ARG A 16 1.04 7.73 11.93
N TYR A 17 1.23 6.59 11.28
CA TYR A 17 2.47 5.81 11.36
C TYR A 17 3.68 6.60 10.86
N ALA A 18 3.52 7.32 9.74
CA ALA A 18 4.56 8.17 9.15
C ALA A 18 5.10 9.19 10.17
N VAL A 19 4.21 9.88 10.90
CA VAL A 19 4.61 10.93 11.84
C VAL A 19 5.00 10.39 13.21
N GLN A 20 4.30 9.37 13.72
CA GLN A 20 4.50 8.88 15.09
C GLN A 20 5.63 7.86 15.21
N ILE A 21 5.80 6.99 14.22
CA ILE A 21 6.79 5.90 14.24
C ILE A 21 7.98 6.25 13.36
N ASN A 22 7.72 6.58 12.09
CA ASN A 22 8.79 6.93 11.15
C ASN A 22 9.38 8.34 11.39
N LYS A 23 8.75 9.16 12.23
CA LYS A 23 9.17 10.53 12.56
C LYS A 23 9.33 11.43 11.33
N ALA A 24 8.52 11.20 10.30
CA ALA A 24 8.50 12.01 9.08
C ALA A 24 8.23 13.48 9.41
N LYS A 25 8.96 14.40 8.78
CA LYS A 25 8.83 15.85 8.97
C LYS A 25 8.45 16.57 7.69
N LYS A 26 9.02 16.19 6.56
CA LYS A 26 8.73 16.76 5.24
C LYS A 26 8.24 15.67 4.30
N ILE A 27 6.95 15.70 4.01
CA ILE A 27 6.27 14.65 3.27
C ILE A 27 5.84 15.19 1.91
N ALA A 28 6.27 14.54 0.84
CA ALA A 28 5.69 14.72 -0.49
C ALA A 28 4.66 13.62 -0.74
N VAL A 29 3.53 13.96 -1.34
CA VAL A 29 2.44 13.03 -1.67
C VAL A 29 2.24 13.01 -3.17
N ILE A 30 2.16 11.81 -3.75
CA ILE A 30 1.91 11.58 -5.17
C ILE A 30 0.77 10.57 -5.30
N ASP A 31 -0.20 10.80 -6.19
CA ASP A 31 -1.23 9.81 -6.53
C ASP A 31 -1.30 9.54 -8.04
N ASP A 32 -1.82 8.38 -8.42
CA ASP A 32 -1.96 7.96 -9.83
C ASP A 32 -3.30 8.33 -10.49
N ARG A 33 -4.10 9.21 -9.86
CA ARG A 33 -5.43 9.65 -10.31
C ARG A 33 -6.49 8.55 -10.44
N THR A 34 -6.22 7.34 -9.99
CA THR A 34 -7.28 6.35 -9.82
C THR A 34 -8.10 6.67 -8.57
N ALA A 35 -9.33 6.15 -8.50
CA ALA A 35 -10.17 6.33 -7.31
C ALA A 35 -9.48 5.80 -6.04
N TYR A 36 -8.77 4.68 -6.15
CA TYR A 36 -7.97 4.11 -5.06
C TYR A 36 -6.77 5.01 -4.71
N GLY A 37 -5.93 5.36 -5.69
CA GLY A 37 -4.71 6.15 -5.46
C GLY A 37 -5.02 7.52 -4.85
N GLN A 38 -6.05 8.20 -5.35
CA GLN A 38 -6.52 9.46 -4.77
C GLN A 38 -7.10 9.27 -3.38
N GLY A 39 -7.99 8.28 -3.20
CA GLY A 39 -8.65 8.02 -1.93
C GLY A 39 -7.65 7.73 -0.81
N VAL A 40 -6.67 6.86 -1.05
CA VAL A 40 -5.65 6.53 -0.05
C VAL A 40 -4.71 7.70 0.26
N ALA A 41 -4.36 8.50 -0.74
CA ALA A 41 -3.53 9.70 -0.56
C ALA A 41 -4.25 10.79 0.26
N GLU A 42 -5.53 11.03 0.01
CA GLU A 42 -6.35 11.96 0.78
C GLU A 42 -6.46 11.54 2.25
N GLU A 43 -6.73 10.25 2.50
CA GLU A 43 -6.82 9.70 3.86
C GLU A 43 -5.46 9.69 4.57
N PHE A 44 -4.37 9.45 3.84
CA PHE A 44 -3.01 9.61 4.36
C PHE A 44 -2.75 11.05 4.83
N ILE A 45 -3.09 12.06 4.02
CA ILE A 45 -2.95 13.47 4.38
C ILE A 45 -3.78 13.80 5.63
N LYS A 46 -5.03 13.30 5.73
CA LYS A 46 -5.87 13.45 6.93
C LYS A 46 -5.21 12.79 8.15
N GLY A 47 -4.64 11.60 7.99
CA GLY A 47 -3.90 10.88 9.01
C GLY A 47 -2.72 11.68 9.56
N VAL A 48 -1.86 12.22 8.68
CA VAL A 48 -0.72 13.08 9.03
C VAL A 48 -1.21 14.30 9.84
N LYS A 49 -2.25 14.99 9.36
CA LYS A 49 -2.80 16.18 10.02
C LYS A 49 -3.42 15.87 11.40
N SER A 50 -4.05 14.70 11.56
CA SER A 50 -4.75 14.32 12.79
C SER A 50 -3.84 14.13 14.00
N LYS A 51 -2.56 13.81 13.78
CA LYS A 51 -1.55 13.57 14.82
C LYS A 51 -0.34 14.47 14.63
N ASN A 52 -0.55 15.66 14.05
CA ASN A 52 0.49 16.56 13.58
C ASN A 52 1.58 16.78 14.66
N ALA A 53 2.70 16.08 14.48
CA ALA A 53 3.87 16.12 15.35
C ALA A 53 4.94 17.08 14.80
N GLY A 54 4.53 18.14 14.09
CA GLY A 54 5.44 19.04 13.37
C GLY A 54 5.82 18.53 11.97
N ALA A 55 4.96 17.70 11.36
CA ALA A 55 5.13 17.22 10.00
C ALA A 55 4.38 18.10 9.00
N GLU A 56 5.00 18.37 7.86
CA GLU A 56 4.49 19.23 6.79
C GLU A 56 4.32 18.43 5.50
N ILE A 57 3.18 18.62 4.84
CA ILE A 57 2.99 18.18 3.45
C ILE A 57 3.64 19.24 2.55
N VAL A 58 4.87 19.01 2.11
CA VAL A 58 5.68 20.00 1.37
C VAL A 58 5.38 20.02 -0.13
N ALA A 59 4.76 18.97 -0.65
CA ALA A 59 4.32 18.86 -2.03
C ALA A 59 3.15 17.87 -2.15
N GLN A 60 2.21 18.18 -3.04
CA GLN A 60 1.21 17.25 -3.54
C GLN A 60 1.31 17.29 -5.06
N GLN A 61 1.52 16.13 -5.67
CA GLN A 61 1.66 15.95 -7.11
C GLN A 61 0.77 14.78 -7.53
N TYR A 62 0.57 14.62 -8.82
CA TYR A 62 -0.19 13.49 -9.35
C TYR A 62 0.39 13.05 -10.69
N THR A 63 0.07 11.83 -11.06
CA THR A 63 0.45 11.19 -12.31
C THR A 63 -0.75 10.46 -12.91
N ASN A 64 -0.55 9.35 -13.62
CA ASN A 64 -1.59 8.41 -14.03
C ASN A 64 -1.13 6.95 -13.80
N ASP A 65 -2.08 6.02 -13.86
CA ASP A 65 -1.92 4.58 -13.62
C ASP A 65 -1.02 3.84 -14.64
N LYS A 66 -0.58 4.52 -15.70
CA LYS A 66 0.27 3.98 -16.77
C LYS A 66 1.60 4.74 -16.89
N ALA A 67 1.86 5.68 -16.00
CA ALA A 67 3.05 6.51 -16.08
C ALA A 67 4.31 5.69 -15.80
N THR A 68 5.34 5.95 -16.59
CA THR A 68 6.67 5.34 -16.42
C THR A 68 7.77 6.38 -16.30
N ASP A 69 7.49 7.65 -16.57
CA ASP A 69 8.40 8.80 -16.40
C ASP A 69 7.84 9.76 -15.35
N PHE A 70 8.65 10.06 -14.34
CA PHE A 70 8.33 10.92 -13.21
C PHE A 70 9.36 12.03 -13.03
N ASN A 71 10.30 12.23 -13.97
CA ASN A 71 11.41 13.18 -13.79
C ASN A 71 10.92 14.59 -13.42
N ALA A 72 9.88 15.09 -14.07
CA ALA A 72 9.31 16.41 -13.77
C ALA A 72 8.76 16.48 -12.33
N ILE A 73 7.94 15.48 -11.95
CA ILE A 73 7.33 15.39 -10.61
C ILE A 73 8.43 15.25 -9.55
N LEU A 74 9.37 14.33 -9.76
CA LEU A 74 10.45 14.04 -8.82
C LEU A 74 11.43 15.22 -8.68
N THR A 75 11.69 15.96 -9.75
CA THR A 75 12.49 17.20 -9.69
C THR A 75 11.77 18.27 -8.86
N ALA A 76 10.46 18.43 -9.06
CA ALA A 76 9.65 19.39 -8.30
C ALA A 76 9.62 19.07 -6.80
N ILE A 77 9.47 17.79 -6.42
CA ILE A 77 9.51 17.40 -5.00
C ILE A 77 10.92 17.45 -4.43
N LYS A 78 11.97 17.11 -5.21
CA LYS A 78 13.36 17.17 -4.75
C LYS A 78 13.73 18.56 -4.23
N ALA A 79 13.28 19.61 -4.91
CA ALA A 79 13.49 21.00 -4.50
C ALA A 79 12.87 21.33 -3.12
N LYS A 80 11.92 20.53 -2.63
CA LYS A 80 11.31 20.67 -1.30
C LYS A 80 12.02 19.86 -0.21
N ASN A 81 13.00 19.04 -0.60
CA ASN A 81 13.80 18.18 0.28
C ASN A 81 12.95 17.33 1.25
N PRO A 82 12.04 16.48 0.74
CA PRO A 82 11.25 15.59 1.58
C PRO A 82 12.12 14.50 2.22
N ASP A 83 11.77 14.11 3.45
CA ASP A 83 12.30 12.91 4.10
C ASP A 83 11.42 11.68 3.84
N THR A 84 10.18 11.90 3.38
CA THR A 84 9.21 10.85 3.08
C THR A 84 8.45 11.20 1.79
N VAL A 85 8.31 10.23 0.89
CA VAL A 85 7.43 10.29 -0.28
C VAL A 85 6.34 9.25 -0.09
N PHE A 86 5.09 9.70 -0.04
CA PHE A 86 3.92 8.82 -0.08
C PHE A 86 3.42 8.70 -1.52
N PHE A 87 3.16 7.47 -1.97
CA PHE A 87 2.53 7.18 -3.25
C PHE A 87 1.22 6.41 -3.07
N GLY A 88 0.13 7.01 -3.54
CA GLY A 88 -1.18 6.37 -3.70
C GLY A 88 -1.31 5.77 -5.10
N GLY A 89 -1.12 4.46 -5.21
CA GLY A 89 -1.22 3.72 -6.46
C GLY A 89 -0.68 2.31 -6.34
N MET A 90 -0.33 1.70 -7.47
CA MET A 90 0.09 0.29 -7.57
C MET A 90 1.60 0.12 -7.82
N ASP A 91 2.12 -1.06 -7.50
CA ASP A 91 3.51 -1.48 -7.68
C ASP A 91 4.09 -1.22 -9.09
N ALA A 92 3.31 -1.42 -10.15
CA ALA A 92 3.69 -1.20 -11.53
C ALA A 92 4.14 0.23 -11.82
N VAL A 93 3.57 1.21 -11.12
CA VAL A 93 3.91 2.64 -11.20
C VAL A 93 4.98 2.99 -10.15
N ALA A 94 4.89 2.41 -8.95
CA ALA A 94 5.82 2.66 -7.85
C ALA A 94 7.25 2.18 -8.14
N GLY A 95 7.43 1.03 -8.79
CA GLY A 95 8.75 0.47 -9.08
C GLY A 95 9.61 1.38 -9.97
N PRO A 96 9.11 1.81 -11.15
CA PRO A 96 9.81 2.79 -11.98
C PRO A 96 10.02 4.15 -11.28
N MET A 97 9.09 4.58 -10.42
CA MET A 97 9.25 5.80 -9.62
C MET A 97 10.43 5.70 -8.64
N LEU A 98 10.57 4.57 -7.93
CA LEU A 98 11.69 4.31 -7.03
C LEU A 98 13.04 4.35 -7.75
N ARG A 99 13.14 3.75 -8.95
CA ARG A 99 14.35 3.83 -9.78
C ARG A 99 14.74 5.27 -10.09
N GLN A 100 13.76 6.11 -10.44
CA GLN A 100 14.02 7.51 -10.78
C GLN A 100 14.30 8.36 -9.53
N MET A 101 13.71 8.04 -8.38
CA MET A 101 14.08 8.67 -7.12
C MET A 101 15.55 8.42 -6.80
N LYS A 102 16.03 7.18 -6.94
CA LYS A 102 17.45 6.85 -6.78
C LYS A 102 18.33 7.58 -7.78
N ALA A 103 17.98 7.57 -9.07
CA ALA A 103 18.73 8.26 -10.12
C ALA A 103 18.84 9.78 -9.86
N LEU A 104 17.81 10.39 -9.28
CA LEU A 104 17.79 11.80 -8.91
C LEU A 104 18.40 12.07 -7.52
N GLY A 105 18.89 11.06 -6.80
CA GLY A 105 19.47 11.20 -5.46
C GLY A 105 18.46 11.63 -4.39
N ILE A 106 17.20 11.22 -4.53
CA ILE A 106 16.15 11.46 -3.53
C ILE A 106 16.19 10.31 -2.51
N ASN A 107 16.83 10.55 -1.38
CA ASN A 107 17.03 9.55 -0.31
C ASN A 107 15.88 9.54 0.72
N ALA A 108 14.65 9.79 0.27
CA ALA A 108 13.47 9.79 1.13
C ALA A 108 12.96 8.36 1.38
N LYS A 109 12.35 8.12 2.55
CA LYS A 109 11.55 6.92 2.77
C LYS A 109 10.37 6.91 1.79
N PHE A 110 10.09 5.76 1.19
CA PHE A 110 8.95 5.59 0.30
C PHE A 110 7.82 4.89 1.04
N MET A 111 6.63 5.47 1.01
CA MET A 111 5.44 4.94 1.68
C MET A 111 4.30 4.75 0.70
N GLY A 112 3.44 3.76 0.90
CA GLY A 112 2.23 3.58 0.09
C GLY A 112 1.22 2.63 0.70
N GLY A 113 0.06 2.50 0.04
CA GLY A 113 -1.00 1.57 0.44
C GLY A 113 -0.66 0.09 0.18
N ASP A 114 -1.66 -0.77 0.27
CA ASP A 114 -1.51 -2.22 0.05
C ASP A 114 -1.11 -2.55 -1.38
N GLY A 115 -1.53 -1.73 -2.35
CA GLY A 115 -1.19 -1.90 -3.77
C GLY A 115 0.30 -1.88 -4.12
N ILE A 116 1.18 -1.44 -3.22
CA ILE A 116 2.64 -1.50 -3.41
C ILE A 116 3.31 -2.62 -2.58
N CYS A 117 2.57 -3.33 -1.72
CA CYS A 117 3.09 -4.41 -0.89
C CYS A 117 3.22 -5.74 -1.66
N SER A 118 3.89 -5.72 -2.80
CA SER A 118 4.04 -6.91 -3.65
C SER A 118 5.49 -7.35 -3.75
N GLU A 119 5.71 -8.65 -3.94
CA GLU A 119 7.03 -9.17 -4.30
C GLU A 119 7.53 -8.58 -5.63
N GLN A 120 6.60 -8.26 -6.54
CA GLN A 120 6.88 -7.65 -7.83
C GLN A 120 7.48 -6.24 -7.67
N LEU A 121 7.12 -5.49 -6.64
CA LEU A 121 7.70 -4.17 -6.40
C LEU A 121 9.24 -4.25 -6.33
N ALA A 122 9.79 -5.25 -5.63
CA ALA A 122 11.24 -5.44 -5.53
C ALA A 122 11.89 -5.69 -6.90
N GLN A 123 11.24 -6.50 -7.74
CA GLN A 123 11.72 -6.79 -9.10
C GLN A 123 11.65 -5.55 -9.99
N LEU A 124 10.55 -4.80 -9.88
CA LEU A 124 10.34 -3.57 -10.65
C LEU A 124 11.28 -2.46 -10.21
N ALA A 125 11.54 -2.30 -8.92
CA ALA A 125 12.45 -1.26 -8.44
C ALA A 125 13.93 -1.64 -8.60
N GLY A 126 14.25 -2.94 -8.67
CA GLY A 126 15.63 -3.41 -8.79
C GLY A 126 16.50 -2.95 -7.62
N ASP A 127 17.69 -2.43 -7.93
CA ASP A 127 18.64 -1.92 -6.94
C ASP A 127 18.21 -0.58 -6.30
N ALA A 128 17.03 -0.06 -6.67
CA ALA A 128 16.49 1.18 -6.11
C ALA A 128 15.82 1.02 -4.74
N ILE A 129 15.58 -0.21 -4.30
CA ILE A 129 15.10 -0.51 -2.95
C ILE A 129 16.28 -0.90 -2.08
N GLY A 130 16.66 -0.01 -1.18
CA GLY A 130 17.51 -0.33 -0.04
C GLY A 130 16.70 -0.91 1.13
N ASP A 131 17.41 -1.57 2.04
CA ASP A 131 16.81 -2.13 3.26
C ASP A 131 16.07 -1.06 4.06
N GLY A 132 14.80 -1.33 4.38
CA GLY A 132 13.94 -0.43 5.15
C GLY A 132 13.56 0.88 4.44
N GLN A 133 13.85 1.03 3.14
CA GLN A 133 13.50 2.22 2.37
C GLN A 133 12.01 2.30 2.05
N VAL A 134 11.34 1.16 1.89
CA VAL A 134 9.91 1.07 1.56
C VAL A 134 9.12 0.65 2.79
N VAL A 135 8.01 1.36 3.05
CA VAL A 135 7.01 1.00 4.04
C VAL A 135 5.65 0.98 3.37
N CYS A 136 4.92 -0.09 3.51
CA CYS A 136 3.56 -0.19 2.99
C CYS A 136 2.66 -0.84 4.04
N ALA A 137 1.34 -0.72 3.87
CA ALA A 137 0.40 -1.34 4.80
C ALA A 137 -0.40 -2.44 4.11
N GLU A 138 -0.34 -3.64 4.67
CA GLU A 138 -1.24 -4.73 4.34
C GLU A 138 -2.38 -4.77 5.36
N ALA A 139 -3.60 -5.02 4.89
CA ALA A 139 -4.76 -5.09 5.76
C ALA A 139 -4.86 -6.46 6.44
N GLY A 140 -4.79 -6.50 7.78
CA GLY A 140 -4.86 -7.77 8.51
C GLY A 140 -3.46 -8.27 8.86
N GLY A 141 -3.20 -8.35 10.16
CA GLY A 141 -2.01 -9.01 10.69
C GLY A 141 -2.29 -10.49 10.91
N VAL A 142 -1.25 -11.31 10.82
CA VAL A 142 -1.31 -12.71 11.26
C VAL A 142 -0.85 -12.76 12.71
N GLU A 143 -1.80 -12.84 13.63
CA GLU A 143 -1.52 -13.06 15.05
C GLU A 143 -0.95 -14.46 15.28
N ASP A 144 -0.32 -14.70 16.44
CA ASP A 144 0.35 -15.97 16.75
C ASP A 144 -0.59 -17.18 16.58
N ALA A 145 -1.86 -17.04 16.99
CA ALA A 145 -2.86 -18.09 16.85
C ALA A 145 -3.23 -18.40 15.38
N GLN A 146 -3.01 -17.45 14.47
CA GLN A 146 -3.35 -17.56 13.05
C GLN A 146 -2.18 -18.05 12.19
N LYS A 147 -0.94 -18.00 12.71
CA LYS A 147 0.29 -18.38 11.98
C LYS A 147 0.19 -19.76 11.35
N LYS A 148 -0.22 -20.76 12.12
CA LYS A 148 -0.39 -22.13 11.60
C LYS A 148 -1.38 -22.18 10.43
N GLY A 149 -2.52 -21.51 10.55
CA GLY A 149 -3.52 -21.48 9.46
C GLY A 149 -2.96 -20.81 8.20
N MET A 150 -2.19 -19.74 8.36
CA MET A 150 -1.53 -19.07 7.23
C MET A 150 -0.44 -19.93 6.59
N ASP A 151 0.35 -20.66 7.38
CA ASP A 151 1.39 -21.56 6.87
C ASP A 151 0.78 -22.75 6.10
N ASP A 152 -0.30 -23.32 6.63
CA ASP A 152 -1.06 -24.38 5.96
C ASP A 152 -1.66 -23.85 4.63
N PHE A 153 -2.19 -22.62 4.63
CA PHE A 153 -2.70 -21.97 3.41
C PHE A 153 -1.59 -21.75 2.37
N LYS A 154 -0.42 -21.24 2.78
CA LYS A 154 0.74 -21.04 1.91
C LYS A 154 1.18 -22.35 1.24
N ALA A 155 1.28 -23.43 2.02
CA ALA A 155 1.65 -24.75 1.50
C ALA A 155 0.63 -25.27 0.48
N ALA A 156 -0.66 -25.14 0.79
CA ALA A 156 -1.74 -25.55 -0.12
C ALA A 156 -1.76 -24.72 -1.41
N TYR A 157 -1.58 -23.40 -1.31
CA TYR A 157 -1.54 -22.48 -2.44
C TYR A 157 -0.36 -22.81 -3.36
N LYS A 158 0.84 -22.97 -2.81
CA LYS A 158 2.05 -23.34 -3.57
C LYS A 158 1.87 -24.67 -4.29
N LYS A 159 1.32 -25.68 -3.60
CA LYS A 159 1.04 -26.99 -4.21
C LYS A 159 0.03 -26.89 -5.36
N LYS A 160 -0.96 -26.01 -5.27
CA LYS A 160 -2.05 -25.90 -6.24
C LYS A 160 -1.67 -25.06 -7.47
N PHE A 161 -0.98 -23.95 -7.26
CA PHE A 161 -0.73 -22.94 -8.29
C PHE A 161 0.73 -22.84 -8.71
N ASN A 162 1.63 -23.53 -8.02
CA ASN A 162 3.09 -23.46 -8.23
C ASN A 162 3.63 -22.02 -8.12
N SER A 163 2.98 -21.18 -7.31
CA SER A 163 3.34 -19.79 -7.04
C SER A 163 3.23 -19.50 -5.55
N ASP A 164 3.98 -18.51 -5.08
CA ASP A 164 3.83 -18.02 -3.71
C ASP A 164 2.52 -17.22 -3.57
N VAL A 165 2.04 -17.11 -2.33
CA VAL A 165 0.74 -16.49 -2.04
C VAL A 165 0.77 -15.04 -2.52
N GLN A 166 -0.12 -14.72 -3.46
CA GLN A 166 -0.33 -13.35 -3.92
C GLN A 166 -1.08 -12.55 -2.87
N ILE A 167 -0.76 -11.25 -2.76
CA ILE A 167 -1.27 -10.37 -1.69
C ILE A 167 -2.78 -10.47 -1.46
N TYR A 168 -3.59 -10.57 -2.52
CA TYR A 168 -5.04 -10.62 -2.38
C TYR A 168 -5.64 -12.02 -2.20
N ALA A 169 -4.86 -13.09 -2.39
CA ALA A 169 -5.39 -14.46 -2.39
C ALA A 169 -6.05 -14.88 -1.06
N PRO A 170 -5.48 -14.58 0.13
CA PRO A 170 -6.13 -14.93 1.40
C PRO A 170 -7.46 -14.20 1.59
N TYR A 171 -7.55 -12.90 1.27
CA TYR A 171 -8.78 -12.13 1.43
C TYR A 171 -9.89 -12.64 0.52
N VAL A 172 -9.56 -13.01 -0.73
CA VAL A 172 -10.55 -13.57 -1.65
C VAL A 172 -11.04 -14.94 -1.14
N TYR A 173 -10.14 -15.76 -0.58
CA TYR A 173 -10.52 -17.03 0.04
C TYR A 173 -11.50 -16.81 1.21
N ASP A 174 -11.17 -15.89 2.12
CA ASP A 174 -12.03 -15.57 3.26
C ASP A 174 -13.38 -14.99 2.83
N ALA A 175 -13.41 -14.13 1.79
CA ALA A 175 -14.65 -13.60 1.24
C ALA A 175 -15.57 -14.71 0.72
N VAL A 176 -15.01 -15.72 0.05
CA VAL A 176 -15.77 -16.90 -0.40
C VAL A 176 -16.26 -17.71 0.80
N MET A 177 -15.41 -17.95 1.79
CA MET A 177 -15.80 -18.70 2.99
C MET A 177 -16.92 -18.00 3.77
N VAL A 178 -16.85 -16.67 3.92
CA VAL A 178 -17.93 -15.88 4.54
C VAL A 178 -19.23 -16.02 3.76
N MET A 179 -19.18 -15.99 2.43
CA MET A 179 -20.36 -16.16 1.59
C MET A 179 -20.97 -17.56 1.78
N VAL A 180 -20.15 -18.61 1.78
CA VAL A 180 -20.59 -19.99 2.02
C VAL A 180 -21.24 -20.15 3.39
N GLU A 181 -20.62 -19.59 4.44
CA GLU A 181 -21.17 -19.66 5.80
C GLU A 181 -22.48 -18.86 5.94
N ALA A 182 -22.62 -17.73 5.25
CA ALA A 182 -23.87 -16.99 5.18
C ALA A 182 -24.97 -17.82 4.51
N MET A 183 -24.68 -18.45 3.36
CA MET A 183 -25.63 -19.29 2.64
C MET A 183 -26.08 -20.50 3.46
N LYS A 184 -25.16 -21.16 4.16
CA LYS A 184 -25.48 -22.26 5.08
C LYS A 184 -26.40 -21.80 6.21
N LYS A 185 -26.12 -20.64 6.82
CA LYS A 185 -26.93 -20.09 7.91
C LYS A 185 -28.32 -19.64 7.45
N ALA A 186 -28.42 -19.04 6.26
CA ALA A 186 -29.67 -18.62 5.65
C ALA A 186 -30.46 -19.79 5.04
N ASN A 187 -29.83 -20.96 4.90
CA ASN A 187 -30.32 -22.09 4.12
C ASN A 187 -30.81 -21.66 2.71
N SER A 188 -30.06 -20.74 2.10
CA SER A 188 -30.43 -20.07 0.87
C SER A 188 -29.18 -19.61 0.13
N ALA A 189 -29.23 -19.65 -1.20
CA ALA A 189 -28.23 -19.00 -2.05
C ALA A 189 -28.72 -17.66 -2.62
N GLU A 190 -29.95 -17.25 -2.31
CA GLU A 190 -30.50 -15.96 -2.75
C GLU A 190 -29.84 -14.80 -1.99
N PRO A 191 -29.22 -13.81 -2.67
CA PRO A 191 -28.45 -12.75 -1.98
C PRO A 191 -29.25 -11.87 -1.00
N ALA A 192 -30.58 -11.82 -1.14
CA ALA A 192 -31.46 -11.01 -0.29
C ALA A 192 -31.98 -11.73 0.97
N LYS A 193 -31.64 -13.01 1.14
CA LYS A 193 -32.05 -13.87 2.26
C LYS A 193 -30.82 -14.32 3.04
#